data_AF-A0A954Y4D4-F1
#
_entry.id   AF-A0A954Y4D4-F1
#
_cell.length_a   1.000
_cell.length_b   1.000
_cell.length_c   1.000
_cell.angle_alpha   90.00
_cell.angle_beta   90.00
_cell.angle_gamma   90.00
#
_symmetry.space_group_name_H-M   'P 1'
#
loop_
_entity.id
_entity.type
_entity.pdbx_description
1 polymer ?
#
loop_
_entity_poly.entity_id
_entity_poly.type
_entity_poly.pdbx_seq_one_letter_code
_entity_poly.pdbx_strand_id
1 'polypeptide(L)'
;MSKRNKRAGRRRGAALLVVLFVVFMVSSLALNVVDTETQQSAVAHHVSDYERALYLANAGVHHACAMLVQDATWRGTVTDGAYPADGAYSATAVDGTGSQIDVTSIGVAGEATRTLQVTLGY
;
A
#
# COMPACT_ATOMS: atom_id res chain seq x y z
N MET A 1 -2.72 -17.07 77.17
CA MET A 1 -3.72 -17.15 76.08
C MET A 1 -3.27 -16.26 74.92
N SER A 2 -2.64 -16.82 73.88
CA SER A 2 -2.07 -16.06 72.75
C SER A 2 -2.90 -16.30 71.48
N LYS A 3 -3.78 -15.35 71.15
CA LYS A 3 -4.49 -15.29 69.86
C LYS A 3 -3.64 -14.51 68.86
N ARG A 4 -2.83 -15.19 68.05
CA ARG A 4 -2.20 -14.55 66.89
C ARG A 4 -2.10 -15.53 65.72
N ASN A 5 -2.22 -14.97 64.51
CA ASN A 5 -1.84 -15.58 63.23
C ASN A 5 -2.83 -16.40 62.38
N LYS A 6 -4.08 -15.93 62.19
CA LYS A 6 -4.88 -16.33 61.00
C LYS A 6 -4.98 -15.28 59.88
N ARG A 7 -4.33 -14.11 60.00
CA ARG A 7 -4.48 -13.01 59.02
C ARG A 7 -3.46 -12.98 57.88
N ALA A 8 -2.35 -13.72 57.96
CA ALA A 8 -1.27 -13.64 56.98
C ALA A 8 -1.56 -14.36 55.64
N GLY A 9 -2.34 -15.46 55.65
CA GLY A 9 -2.68 -16.21 54.43
C GLY A 9 -3.65 -15.49 53.49
N ARG A 10 -4.54 -14.65 54.03
CA ARG A 10 -5.60 -13.97 53.26
C ARG A 10 -5.09 -12.79 52.42
N ARG A 11 -3.96 -12.18 52.80
CA ARG A 11 -3.30 -11.10 52.04
C ARG A 11 -2.46 -11.62 50.86
N ARG A 12 -1.95 -12.85 50.94
CA ARG A 12 -1.17 -13.47 49.86
C ARG A 12 -2.03 -13.79 48.64
N GLY A 13 -3.25 -14.28 48.84
CA GLY A 13 -4.20 -14.49 47.75
C GLY A 13 -4.62 -13.19 47.06
N ALA A 14 -4.86 -12.14 47.83
CA ALA A 14 -5.20 -10.82 47.29
C ALA A 14 -4.05 -10.21 46.47
N ALA A 15 -2.79 -10.32 46.93
CA ALA A 15 -1.63 -9.85 46.19
C ALA A 15 -1.46 -10.57 44.85
N LEU A 16 -1.72 -11.88 44.81
CA LEU A 16 -1.63 -12.68 43.59
C LEU A 16 -2.71 -12.27 42.58
N LEU A 17 -3.93 -11.98 43.04
CA LEU A 17 -5.00 -11.46 42.18
C LEU A 17 -4.67 -10.08 41.60
N VAL A 18 -4.06 -9.19 42.38
CA VAL A 18 -3.63 -7.87 41.90
C VAL A 18 -2.53 -8.01 40.85
N VAL A 19 -1.53 -8.88 41.07
CA VAL A 19 -0.47 -9.12 40.09
C VAL A 19 -1.05 -9.70 38.80
N LEU A 20 -1.95 -10.68 38.90
CA LEU A 20 -2.59 -11.27 37.72
C LEU A 20 -3.39 -10.23 36.93
N PHE A 21 -4.10 -9.34 37.63
CA PHE A 21 -4.84 -8.24 37.02
C PHE A 21 -3.91 -7.26 36.29
N VAL A 22 -2.79 -6.87 36.91
CA VAL A 22 -1.80 -5.99 36.27
C VAL A 22 -1.17 -6.65 35.06
N VAL A 23 -0.78 -7.93 35.16
CA VAL A 23 -0.22 -8.69 34.02
C VAL A 23 -1.23 -8.80 32.88
N PHE A 24 -2.51 -9.05 33.19
CA PHE A 24 -3.57 -9.10 32.19
C PHE A 24 -3.76 -7.75 31.50
N MET A 25 -3.79 -6.66 32.27
CA MET A 25 -3.92 -5.31 31.73
C MET A 25 -2.75 -4.93 30.83
N VAL A 26 -1.51 -5.21 31.25
CA VAL A 26 -0.31 -4.96 30.45
C VAL A 26 -0.29 -5.83 29.18
N SER A 27 -0.69 -7.10 29.28
CA SER A 27 -0.76 -8.01 28.14
C SER A 27 -1.80 -7.55 27.12
N SER A 28 -2.97 -7.10 27.56
CA SER A 28 -4.00 -6.54 26.67
C SER A 28 -3.51 -5.27 25.96
N LEU A 29 -2.80 -4.39 26.66
CA LEU A 29 -2.25 -3.17 26.05
C LEU A 29 -1.17 -3.51 25.02
N ALA A 30 -0.30 -4.48 25.32
CA ALA A 30 0.72 -4.96 24.39
C ALA A 30 0.11 -5.59 23.13
N LEU A 31 -0.93 -6.41 23.27
CA LEU A 31 -1.62 -7.02 22.13
C LEU A 31 -2.25 -5.97 21.22
N ASN A 32 -2.92 -4.96 21.80
CA ASN A 32 -3.51 -3.86 21.02
C ASN A 32 -2.46 -3.08 20.22
N VAL A 33 -1.26 -2.86 20.79
CA VAL A 33 -0.15 -2.18 20.07
C VAL A 33 0.35 -3.05 18.92
N VAL A 34 0.59 -4.35 19.15
CA VAL A 34 1.06 -5.27 18.10
C VAL A 34 0.07 -5.37 16.95
N ASP A 35 -1.23 -5.46 17.25
CA ASP A 35 -2.28 -5.51 16.23
C ASP A 35 -2.31 -4.21 15.40
N THR A 36 -2.13 -3.07 16.06
CA THR A 36 -2.10 -1.75 15.38
C THR A 36 -0.89 -1.61 14.47
N GLU A 37 0.31 -1.98 14.93
CA GLU A 37 1.55 -1.91 14.14
C GLU A 37 1.51 -2.85 12.94
N THR A 38 0.93 -4.05 13.10
CA THR A 38 0.81 -5.02 12.00
C THR A 38 -0.12 -4.51 10.91
N GLN A 39 -1.24 -3.88 11.29
CA GLN A 39 -2.15 -3.26 10.31
C GLN A 39 -1.50 -2.07 9.60
N GLN A 40 -0.75 -1.23 10.32
CA GLN A 40 -0.08 -0.08 9.72
C GLN A 40 1.01 -0.48 8.73
N SER A 41 1.78 -1.53 9.02
CA SER A 41 2.82 -2.02 8.12
C SER A 41 2.24 -2.55 6.80
N ALA A 42 1.15 -3.32 6.83
CA ALA A 42 0.48 -3.80 5.63
C ALA A 42 -0.05 -2.63 4.78
N VAL A 43 -0.71 -1.65 5.41
CA VAL A 43 -1.21 -0.46 4.71
C VAL A 43 -0.08 0.35 4.07
N ALA A 44 1.06 0.52 4.77
CA ALA A 44 2.20 1.27 4.25
C ALA A 44 2.79 0.62 2.98
N HIS A 45 2.92 -0.70 2.95
CA HIS A 45 3.39 -1.41 1.77
C HIS A 45 2.45 -1.25 0.59
N HIS A 46 1.14 -1.40 0.81
CA HIS A 46 0.15 -1.21 -0.26
C HIS A 46 0.14 0.22 -0.80
N VAL A 47 0.33 1.23 0.06
CA VAL A 47 0.42 2.63 -0.38
C VAL A 47 1.69 2.86 -1.20
N SER A 48 2.83 2.32 -0.79
CA SER A 48 4.09 2.46 -1.53
C SER A 48 4.01 1.81 -2.92
N ASP A 49 3.50 0.59 -3.01
CA ASP A 49 3.31 -0.11 -4.28
C ASP A 49 2.30 0.61 -5.17
N TYR A 50 1.21 1.11 -4.58
CA TYR A 50 0.22 1.94 -5.27
C TYR A 50 0.87 3.17 -5.93
N GLU A 51 1.62 3.95 -5.15
CA GLU A 51 2.26 5.17 -5.63
C GLU A 51 3.27 4.85 -6.72
N ARG A 52 4.07 3.81 -6.54
CA ARG A 52 5.07 3.38 -7.53
C ARG A 52 4.42 2.96 -8.84
N ALA A 53 3.33 2.18 -8.79
CA ALA A 53 2.58 1.80 -9.99
C ALA A 53 2.00 3.03 -10.71
N LEU A 54 1.51 4.02 -9.95
CA LEU A 54 1.00 5.28 -10.50
C LEU A 54 2.13 6.11 -11.16
N TYR A 55 3.31 6.18 -10.54
CA TYR A 55 4.48 6.85 -11.12
C TYR A 55 4.90 6.20 -12.44
N LEU A 56 4.94 4.88 -12.50
CA LEU A 56 5.26 4.13 -13.73
C LEU A 56 4.22 4.35 -14.83
N ALA A 57 2.93 4.35 -14.47
CA ALA A 57 1.87 4.67 -15.41
C ALA A 57 2.02 6.10 -15.97
N ASN A 58 2.35 7.09 -15.14
CA ASN A 58 2.61 8.46 -15.60
C ASN A 58 3.83 8.54 -16.52
N ALA A 59 4.91 7.82 -16.19
CA ALA A 59 6.09 7.75 -17.06
C ALA A 59 5.73 7.22 -18.45
N GLY A 60 4.89 6.19 -18.53
CA GLY A 60 4.39 5.66 -19.80
C GLY A 60 3.55 6.66 -20.59
N VAL A 61 2.67 7.43 -19.93
CA VAL A 61 1.93 8.53 -20.60
C VAL A 61 2.91 9.55 -21.17
N HIS A 62 3.89 10.00 -20.38
CA HIS A 62 4.86 10.98 -20.85
C HIS A 62 5.71 10.46 -22.01
N HIS A 63 6.07 9.17 -22.00
CA HIS A 63 6.80 8.55 -23.10
C HIS A 63 5.96 8.50 -24.38
N ALA A 64 4.69 8.07 -24.28
CA ALA A 64 3.76 8.10 -25.42
C ALA A 64 3.54 9.54 -25.93
N CYS A 65 3.39 10.52 -25.03
CA CYS A 65 3.30 11.93 -25.41
C CYS A 65 4.57 12.41 -26.12
N ALA A 66 5.76 11.99 -25.68
CA ALA A 66 7.02 12.36 -26.34
C ALA A 66 7.09 11.80 -27.77
N MET A 67 6.60 10.58 -28.00
CA MET A 67 6.47 10.01 -29.35
C MET A 67 5.48 10.81 -30.20
N LEU A 68 4.33 11.19 -29.63
CA LEU A 68 3.32 12.01 -30.32
C LEU A 68 3.81 13.44 -30.64
N VAL A 69 4.69 14.01 -29.81
CA VAL A 69 5.31 15.32 -30.09
C VAL A 69 6.32 15.23 -31.25
N GLN A 70 7.02 14.11 -31.37
CA GLN A 70 7.95 13.88 -32.50
C GLN A 70 7.19 13.54 -33.79
N ASP A 71 6.12 12.76 -33.69
CA ASP A 71 5.25 12.37 -34.79
C ASP A 71 3.79 12.33 -34.32
N ALA A 72 3.01 13.34 -34.71
CA ALA A 72 1.60 13.46 -34.34
C ALA A 72 0.72 12.32 -34.89
N THR A 73 1.20 11.61 -35.92
CA THR A 73 0.52 10.47 -36.53
C THR A 73 0.88 9.14 -35.87
N TRP A 74 1.82 9.15 -34.92
CA TRP A 74 2.27 7.94 -34.24
C TRP A 74 1.12 7.26 -33.48
N ARG A 75 0.89 5.99 -33.80
CA ARG A 75 -0.01 5.10 -33.07
C ARG A 75 0.74 3.81 -32.80
N GLY A 76 0.77 3.39 -31.55
CA GLY A 76 1.55 2.24 -31.17
C GLY A 76 1.66 2.09 -29.67
N THR A 77 2.45 1.11 -29.26
CA THR A 77 2.71 0.80 -27.87
C THR A 77 4.19 1.06 -27.57
N VAL A 78 4.45 1.82 -26.51
CA VAL A 78 5.76 1.92 -25.88
C VAL A 78 5.76 1.08 -24.61
N THR A 79 6.84 0.35 -24.38
CA THR A 79 7.04 -0.42 -23.16
C THR A 79 8.41 -0.09 -22.60
N ASP A 80 8.53 -0.18 -21.29
CA ASP A 80 9.81 -0.07 -20.59
C ASP A 80 9.93 -1.16 -19.54
N GLY A 81 11.14 -1.70 -19.42
CA GLY A 81 11.40 -2.93 -18.68
C GLY A 81 10.80 -4.18 -19.35
N ALA A 82 10.66 -5.24 -18.57
CA ALA A 82 10.12 -6.52 -19.02
C ALA A 82 8.61 -6.61 -18.76
N TYR A 83 7.82 -5.60 -19.20
CA TYR A 83 6.38 -5.57 -18.98
C TYR A 83 5.71 -6.91 -19.34
N PRO A 84 4.86 -7.51 -18.48
CA PRO A 84 4.28 -6.96 -17.24
C PRO A 84 5.02 -7.35 -15.94
N ALA A 85 6.35 -7.37 -15.94
CA ALA A 85 7.14 -7.57 -14.72
C ALA A 85 7.02 -6.39 -13.73
N ASP A 86 7.40 -6.63 -12.47
CA ASP A 86 7.51 -5.58 -11.46
C ASP A 86 8.45 -4.45 -11.93
N GLY A 87 8.03 -3.20 -11.72
CA GLY A 87 8.80 -2.03 -12.11
C GLY A 87 8.70 -1.68 -13.59
N ALA A 88 7.75 -2.26 -14.33
CA ALA A 88 7.56 -2.02 -15.76
C ALA A 88 6.32 -1.18 -16.06
N TYR A 89 6.29 -0.59 -17.26
CA TYR A 89 5.09 0.06 -17.79
C TYR A 89 4.86 -0.26 -19.28
N SER A 90 3.63 -0.08 -19.71
CA SER A 90 3.20 -0.16 -21.11
C SER A 90 2.21 0.96 -21.39
N ALA A 91 2.48 1.78 -22.40
CA ALA A 91 1.55 2.81 -22.85
C ALA A 91 1.23 2.67 -24.33
N THR A 92 -0.05 2.72 -24.65
CA THR A 92 -0.57 2.56 -26.01
C THR A 92 -1.35 3.82 -26.40
N ALA A 93 -1.02 4.38 -27.55
CA ALA A 93 -1.77 5.46 -28.16
C ALA A 93 -2.66 4.93 -29.30
N VAL A 94 -3.94 5.26 -29.25
CA VAL A 94 -4.94 4.92 -30.28
C VAL A 94 -5.67 6.19 -30.72
N ASP A 95 -6.22 6.17 -31.94
CA ASP A 95 -7.11 7.23 -32.39
C ASP A 95 -8.40 7.22 -31.55
N GLY A 96 -8.71 8.38 -30.96
CA GLY A 96 -9.95 8.62 -30.25
C GLY A 96 -11.05 9.11 -31.18
N THR A 97 -12.11 9.69 -30.62
CA THR A 97 -13.19 10.27 -31.42
C THR A 97 -12.80 11.62 -32.02
N GLY A 98 -12.86 11.74 -33.34
CA GLY A 98 -12.58 13.00 -34.06
C GLY A 98 -11.08 13.24 -34.24
N SER A 99 -10.59 14.42 -33.80
CA SER A 99 -9.17 14.80 -33.82
C SER A 99 -8.46 14.54 -32.49
N GLN A 100 -8.95 13.56 -31.71
CA GLN A 100 -8.41 13.20 -30.41
C GLN A 100 -7.57 11.93 -30.47
N ILE A 101 -6.59 11.86 -29.57
CA ILE A 101 -5.71 10.70 -29.40
C ILE A 101 -5.87 10.22 -27.97
N ASP A 102 -6.27 8.96 -27.80
CA ASP A 102 -6.39 8.34 -26.49
C ASP A 102 -5.12 7.57 -26.16
N VAL A 103 -4.46 7.97 -25.08
CA VAL A 103 -3.27 7.32 -24.55
C VAL A 103 -3.67 6.55 -23.30
N THR A 104 -3.51 5.23 -23.33
CA THR A 104 -3.73 4.36 -22.16
C THR A 104 -2.39 3.81 -21.69
N SER A 105 -2.00 4.12 -20.46
CA SER A 105 -0.76 3.67 -19.84
C SER A 105 -1.02 2.80 -18.62
N ILE A 106 -0.28 1.71 -18.49
CA ILE A 106 -0.38 0.75 -17.40
C ILE A 106 1.00 0.67 -16.72
N GLY A 107 1.05 0.94 -15.42
CA GLY A 107 2.23 0.74 -14.58
C GLY A 107 2.02 -0.39 -13.59
N VAL A 108 3.05 -1.22 -13.42
CA VAL A 108 3.04 -2.39 -12.52
C VAL A 108 4.15 -2.25 -11.48
N ALA A 109 3.79 -2.27 -10.20
CA ALA A 109 4.74 -2.28 -9.09
C ALA A 109 4.27 -3.22 -7.96
N GLY A 110 5.07 -4.23 -7.63
CA GLY A 110 4.72 -5.26 -6.66
C GLY A 110 3.40 -5.94 -7.01
N GLU A 111 2.43 -5.86 -6.10
CA GLU A 111 1.06 -6.36 -6.31
C GLU A 111 0.10 -5.28 -6.86
N ALA A 112 0.56 -4.05 -7.01
CA ALA A 112 -0.25 -2.95 -7.51
C ALA A 112 -0.11 -2.79 -9.03
N THR A 113 -1.25 -2.72 -9.71
CA THR A 113 -1.35 -2.31 -11.11
C THR A 113 -2.20 -1.06 -11.22
N ARG A 114 -1.72 -0.07 -11.98
CA ARG A 114 -2.43 1.19 -12.20
C ARG A 114 -2.54 1.47 -13.68
N THR A 115 -3.75 1.83 -14.10
CA THR A 115 -4.04 2.25 -15.47
C THR A 115 -4.40 3.73 -15.46
N LEU A 116 -3.77 4.49 -16.33
CA LEU A 116 -4.08 5.88 -16.62
C LEU A 116 -4.54 5.98 -18.06
N GLN A 117 -5.61 6.75 -18.28
CA GLN A 117 -6.10 7.08 -19.61
C GLN A 117 -6.10 8.59 -19.74
N VAL A 118 -5.48 9.08 -20.82
CA VAL A 118 -5.38 10.50 -21.13
C VAL A 118 -5.83 10.71 -22.56
N THR A 119 -6.82 11.58 -22.75
CA THR A 119 -7.27 12.01 -24.07
C THR A 119 -6.58 13.32 -24.42
N LEU A 120 -5.85 13.33 -25.53
CA LEU A 120 -5.17 14.50 -26.06
C LEU A 120 -6.00 15.06 -27.22
N GLY A 121 -6.33 16.35 -27.16
CA GLY A 121 -6.91 17.08 -28.28
C GLY A 121 -5.83 17.76 -29.09
N TYR A 122 -5.92 17.67 -30.42
CA TYR A 122 -5.12 18.45 -31.36
C TYR A 122 -5.65 19.88 -31.50
#